data_AF-A0A6I2IN96-F1
#
_entry.id   AF-A0A6I2IN96-F1
#
_cell.length_a   1.000
_cell.length_b   1.000
_cell.length_c   1.000
_cell.angle_alpha   90.00
_cell.angle_beta   90.00
_cell.angle_gamma   90.00
#
_symmetry.space_group_name_H-M   'P 1'
#
loop_
_entity.id
_entity.type
_entity.pdbx_description
1 polymer ?
#
loop_
_entity_poly.entity_id
_entity_poly.type
_entity_poly.pdbx_seq_one_letter_code
_entity_poly.pdbx_strand_id
1 'polypeptide(L)'
;MDTQTVSRLNKPNQLYSSVKGNIDAAAQFETYTLSRKTLNASMISNKEIQLAVPATTTKSQWAEINRAIEYGKSQGVKVTVTQVK
;
A
#
# COMPACT_ATOMS: atom_id res chain seq x y z
N MET A 1 -8.08 -1.04 3.80
CA MET A 1 -8.54 0.16 3.08
C MET A 1 -9.97 -0.06 2.66
N ASP A 2 -10.89 0.79 3.09
CA ASP A 2 -12.29 0.71 2.66
C ASP A 2 -12.45 1.35 1.27
N THR A 3 -12.77 0.51 0.28
CA THR A 3 -12.97 0.89 -1.12
C THR A 3 -14.40 1.38 -1.41
N GLN A 4 -15.33 1.20 -0.48
CA GLN A 4 -16.75 1.48 -0.67
C GLN A 4 -17.17 2.88 -0.21
N THR A 5 -16.25 3.67 0.35
CA THR A 5 -16.54 5.06 0.70
C THR A 5 -16.90 5.88 -0.55
N VAL A 6 -17.84 6.82 -0.42
CA VAL A 6 -18.35 7.64 -1.53
C VAL A 6 -17.21 8.36 -2.28
N SER A 7 -16.18 8.83 -1.57
CA SER A 7 -14.99 9.44 -2.16
C SER A 7 -14.17 8.47 -3.05
N ARG A 8 -14.08 7.20 -2.66
CA ARG A 8 -13.30 6.17 -3.37
C ARG A 8 -14.05 5.56 -4.55
N LEU A 9 -15.39 5.58 -4.51
CA LEU A 9 -16.24 5.21 -5.64
C LEU A 9 -16.23 6.28 -6.74
N ASN A 10 -16.26 7.56 -6.35
CA ASN A 10 -16.33 8.68 -7.30
C ASN A 10 -14.97 9.12 -7.85
N LYS A 11 -13.85 8.70 -7.24
CA LYS A 11 -12.49 9.07 -7.67
C LYS A 11 -11.52 7.88 -7.63
N PRO A 12 -11.55 6.99 -8.64
CA PRO A 12 -10.73 5.77 -8.67
C PRO A 12 -9.23 6.04 -8.50
N ASN A 13 -8.70 7.11 -9.11
CA ASN A 13 -7.29 7.50 -9.00
C ASN A 13 -6.81 7.73 -7.55
N GLN A 14 -7.71 8.13 -6.63
CA GLN A 14 -7.32 8.31 -5.23
C GLN A 14 -6.89 7.00 -4.57
N LEU A 15 -7.41 5.86 -5.05
CA LEU A 15 -7.05 4.54 -4.56
C LEU A 15 -5.56 4.25 -4.82
N TYR A 16 -5.14 4.43 -6.07
CA TYR A 16 -3.73 4.30 -6.44
C TYR A 16 -2.86 5.26 -5.65
N SER A 17 -3.20 6.55 -5.59
CA SER A 17 -2.38 7.54 -4.88
C SER A 17 -2.22 7.22 -3.38
N SER A 18 -3.26 6.71 -2.71
CA SER A 18 -3.12 6.27 -1.32
C SER A 18 -2.16 5.10 -1.15
N VAL A 19 -2.29 4.07 -1.99
CA VAL A 19 -1.40 2.91 -1.89
C VAL A 19 0.04 3.30 -2.29
N LYS A 20 0.19 4.13 -3.32
CA LYS A 20 1.47 4.70 -3.75
C LYS A 20 2.17 5.45 -2.62
N GLY A 21 1.46 6.33 -1.90
CA GLY A 21 2.04 7.07 -0.78
C GLY A 21 2.59 6.16 0.32
N ASN A 22 1.89 5.06 0.63
CA ASN A 22 2.38 4.08 1.59
C ASN A 22 3.59 3.29 1.06
N ILE A 23 3.60 2.94 -0.24
CA ILE A 23 4.74 2.32 -0.90
C ILE A 23 5.97 3.23 -0.82
N ASP A 24 5.81 4.51 -1.17
CA ASP A 24 6.89 5.49 -1.13
C ASP A 24 7.44 5.63 0.29
N ALA A 25 6.57 5.76 1.29
CA ALA A 25 6.97 5.83 2.69
C ALA A 25 7.75 4.58 3.15
N ALA A 26 7.31 3.38 2.75
CA ALA A 26 8.02 2.16 3.06
C ALA A 26 9.39 2.12 2.35
N ALA A 27 9.42 2.39 1.05
CA ALA A 27 10.63 2.38 0.22
C ALA A 27 11.68 3.37 0.74
N GLN A 28 11.26 4.58 1.09
CA GLN A 28 12.11 5.68 1.55
C GLN A 28 12.44 5.63 3.05
N PHE A 29 11.93 4.64 3.81
CA PHE A 29 12.31 4.49 5.22
C PHE A 29 13.81 4.24 5.35
N GLU A 30 14.48 5.14 6.10
CA GLU A 30 15.92 5.06 6.41
C GLU A 30 16.17 4.68 7.87
N THR A 31 15.58 5.40 8.83
CA THR A 31 15.75 5.13 10.26
C THR A 31 14.65 5.79 11.09
N TYR A 32 14.29 5.17 12.21
CA TYR A 32 13.42 5.78 13.20
C TYR A 32 13.70 5.22 14.59
N THR A 33 13.61 6.08 15.61
CA THR A 33 13.82 5.70 17.01
C THR A 33 12.61 6.10 17.85
N LEU A 34 12.01 5.13 18.53
CA LEU A 34 10.89 5.36 19.45
C LEU A 34 11.06 4.51 20.72
N SER A 35 10.83 5.11 21.88
CA SER A 35 10.96 4.41 23.18
C SER A 35 12.28 3.65 23.34
N ARG A 36 13.39 4.29 22.92
CA ARG A 36 14.77 3.76 22.91
C ARG A 36 14.99 2.54 22.00
N LYS A 37 14.06 2.22 21.11
CA LYS A 37 14.23 1.20 20.07
C LYS A 37 14.48 1.89 18.74
N THR A 38 15.62 1.58 18.12
CA THR A 38 16.01 2.08 16.81
C THR A 38 15.81 0.99 15.78
N LEU A 39 15.16 1.31 14.66
CA LEU A 39 15.12 0.49 13.46
C LEU A 39 15.71 1.30 12.31
N ASN A 40 16.68 0.73 11.59
CA ASN A 40 17.24 1.35 10.39
C ASN A 40 17.08 0.42 9.18
N ALA A 41 17.22 0.98 7.97
CA ALA A 41 17.01 0.28 6.72
C ALA A 41 17.97 -0.91 6.54
N SER A 42 19.19 -0.84 7.06
CA SER A 42 20.16 -1.95 6.97
C SER A 42 19.73 -3.21 7.73
N MET A 43 18.82 -3.06 8.70
CA MET A 43 18.22 -4.17 9.44
C MET A 43 17.03 -4.81 8.70
N ILE A 44 16.56 -4.21 7.60
CA ILE A 44 15.34 -4.62 6.90
C ILE A 44 15.71 -5.30 5.58
N SER A 45 15.57 -6.63 5.53
CA SER A 45 15.82 -7.40 4.31
C SER A 45 14.70 -7.32 3.28
N ASN A 46 13.45 -7.15 3.73
CA ASN A 46 12.27 -7.11 2.86
C ASN A 46 11.28 -6.06 3.36
N LYS A 47 10.67 -5.32 2.42
CA LYS A 47 9.61 -4.35 2.70
C LYS A 47 8.31 -4.86 2.08
N GLU A 48 7.26 -4.97 2.89
CA GLU A 48 5.95 -5.48 2.45
C GLU A 48 4.79 -4.65 3.02
N ILE A 49 3.75 -4.47 2.21
CA ILE A 49 2.47 -3.86 2.58
C ILE A 49 1.39 -4.94 2.49
N GLN A 50 0.72 -5.20 3.60
CA GLN A 50 -0.47 -6.03 3.67
C GLN A 50 -1.71 -5.15 3.47
N LEU A 51 -2.37 -5.26 2.33
CA LEU A 51 -3.52 -4.45 1.95
C LEU A 51 -4.82 -5.26 2.01
N ALA A 52 -5.62 -5.02 3.04
CA ALA A 52 -7.00 -5.54 3.10
C ALA A 52 -7.95 -4.65 2.29
N VAL A 53 -8.80 -5.24 1.44
CA VAL A 53 -9.87 -4.55 0.69
C VAL A 53 -11.21 -5.30 0.81
N PRO A 54 -12.36 -4.62 0.80
CA PRO A 54 -13.67 -5.27 0.74
C PRO A 54 -13.80 -6.22 -0.46
N ALA A 55 -14.50 -7.33 -0.27
CA ALA A 55 -14.84 -8.27 -1.37
C ALA A 55 -15.67 -7.60 -2.48
N THR A 56 -16.38 -6.53 -2.15
CA THR A 56 -17.19 -5.71 -3.07
C THR A 56 -16.39 -4.73 -3.93
N THR A 57 -15.04 -4.74 -3.83
CA THR A 57 -14.15 -3.89 -4.64
C THR A 57 -14.37 -4.12 -6.13
N THR A 58 -14.63 -3.04 -6.86
CA THR A 58 -15.00 -3.06 -8.28
C THR A 58 -13.81 -3.33 -9.20
N LYS A 59 -14.07 -3.70 -10.47
CA LYS A 59 -13.02 -3.96 -11.47
C LYS A 59 -12.12 -2.75 -11.75
N SER A 60 -12.68 -1.54 -11.79
CA SER A 60 -11.92 -0.31 -11.99
C SER A 60 -11.00 -0.02 -10.80
N GLN A 61 -11.46 -0.26 -9.57
CA GLN A 61 -10.64 -0.16 -8.38
C GLN A 61 -9.53 -1.23 -8.36
N TRP A 62 -9.81 -2.44 -8.84
CA TRP A 62 -8.79 -3.47 -9.02
C TRP A 62 -7.72 -3.07 -10.03
N ALA A 63 -8.06 -2.37 -11.11
CA ALA A 63 -7.06 -1.84 -12.04
C ALA A 63 -6.08 -0.89 -11.34
N GLU A 64 -6.59 -0.01 -10.47
CA GLU A 64 -5.77 0.91 -9.68
C GLU A 64 -4.91 0.18 -8.62
N ILE A 65 -5.47 -0.83 -7.97
CA ILE A 65 -4.73 -1.69 -7.02
C ILE A 65 -3.60 -2.43 -7.75
N ASN A 66 -3.88 -3.04 -8.91
CA ASN A 66 -2.87 -3.76 -9.68
C ASN A 66 -1.76 -2.82 -10.18
N ARG A 67 -2.11 -1.60 -10.59
CA ARG A 67 -1.13 -0.56 -10.92
C ARG A 67 -0.24 -0.21 -9.72
N ALA A 68 -0.81 -0.15 -8.52
CA ALA A 68 -0.04 0.09 -7.30
C ALA A 68 0.84 -1.11 -6.91
N ILE A 69 0.37 -2.35 -7.10
CA ILE A 69 1.17 -3.56 -6.88
C ILE A 69 2.41 -3.55 -7.77
N GLU A 70 2.24 -3.25 -9.06
CA GLU A 70 3.36 -3.22 -10.00
C GLU A 70 4.34 -2.09 -9.69
N TYR A 71 3.82 -0.90 -9.35
CA TYR A 71 4.65 0.17 -8.84
C TYR A 71 5.43 -0.24 -7.59
N GLY A 72 4.80 -0.92 -6.63
CA GLY A 72 5.45 -1.45 -5.42
C GLY A 72 6.65 -2.32 -5.74
N LYS A 73 6.51 -3.27 -6.68
CA LYS A 73 7.62 -4.11 -7.13
C LYS A 73 8.79 -3.29 -7.65
N SER A 74 8.51 -2.26 -8.47
CA SER A 74 9.55 -1.36 -8.99
C SER A 74 10.30 -0.58 -7.89
N GLN A 75 9.67 -0.38 -6.73
CA GLN A 75 10.24 0.29 -5.56
C GLN A 75 10.86 -0.69 -4.54
N GLY A 76 10.91 -1.99 -4.84
CA GLY A 76 11.38 -3.02 -3.90
C GLY A 76 10.43 -3.26 -2.72
N VAL A 77 9.15 -2.92 -2.85
CA VAL A 77 8.12 -3.11 -1.83
C VAL A 77 7.07 -4.09 -2.34
N LYS A 78 6.94 -5.23 -1.66
CA LYS A 78 5.89 -6.21 -1.99
C LYS A 78 4.53 -5.70 -1.51
N VAL A 79 3.51 -5.77 -2.35
CA VAL A 79 2.13 -5.44 -1.96
C VAL A 79 1.30 -6.72 -2.04
N THR A 80 0.85 -7.21 -0.90
CA THR A 80 0.00 -8.40 -0.79
C THR A 80 -1.41 -7.97 -0.47
N VAL A 81 -2.38 -8.37 -1.30
CA VAL A 81 -3.78 -7.94 -1.17
C VAL A 81 -4.63 -9.09 -0.63
N THR A 82 -5.46 -8.79 0.37
CA THR A 82 -6.42 -9.74 0.94
C THR A 82 -7.82 -9.17 0.83
N GLN A 83 -8.76 -9.96 0.30
CA GLN A 83 -10.17 -9.59 0.30
C GLN A 83 -10.81 -9.96 1.65
N VAL A 84 -11.54 -9.02 2.23
CA VAL A 84 -12.28 -9.19 3.49
C VAL A 84 -13.77 -9.11 3.20
N LYS A 85 -14.54 -10.04 3.78
CA LYS A 85 -15.99 -10.12 3.62
C LYS A 85 -16.72 -9.07 4.45
#